data_AF-A0A7G8KV43-F1
#
_entry.id   AF-A0A7G8KV43-F1
#
_cell.length_a   1.000
_cell.length_b   1.000
_cell.length_c   1.000
_cell.angle_alpha   90.00
_cell.angle_beta   90.00
_cell.angle_gamma   90.00
#
_symmetry.space_group_name_H-M   'P 1'
#
loop_
_entity.id
_entity.type
_entity.pdbx_description
1 polymer ?
#
loop_
_entity_poly.entity_id
_entity_poly.type
_entity_poly.pdbx_seq_one_letter_code
_entity_poly.pdbx_strand_id
1 'polypeptide(L)' 'MMVTGAVRWFHEYTFILAGLGVVVVVLTMYQWWRDVVRESTHQGCHTVKVAEGLRWGMLLFIVSEIFFFLSFFWAFFHSS' A
#
# COMPACT_ATOMS: atom_id res chain seq x y z
N MET A 1 -11.06 9.75 2.24
CA MET A 1 -10.63 10.58 3.38
C MET A 1 -9.19 11.02 3.28
N MET A 2 -8.23 10.16 2.92
CA MET A 2 -6.82 10.59 2.78
C MET A 2 -6.63 11.61 1.64
N VAL A 3 -7.14 11.34 0.43
CA VAL A 3 -7.01 12.28 -0.72
C VAL A 3 -7.70 13.61 -0.43
N THR A 4 -8.96 13.58 0.01
CA THR A 4 -9.70 14.79 0.36
C THR A 4 -9.11 15.51 1.58
N GLY A 5 -8.54 14.78 2.54
CA GLY A 5 -7.83 15.33 3.69
C GLY A 5 -6.52 16.02 3.29
N ALA A 6 -5.75 15.45 2.37
CA ALA A 6 -4.52 16.06 1.85
C ALA A 6 -4.82 17.36 1.10
N VAL A 7 -5.87 17.38 0.28
CA VAL A 7 -6.33 18.61 -0.41
C VAL A 7 -6.69 19.69 0.61
N ARG A 8 -7.48 19.38 1.64
CA ARG A 8 -7.84 20.35 2.69
C ARG A 8 -6.65 20.80 3.53
N TRP A 9 -5.67 19.92 3.74
CA TRP A 9 -4.45 20.32 4.41
C TRP A 9 -3.65 21.34 3.60
N PHE A 10 -3.50 21.13 2.28
CA PHE A 10 -2.73 22.05 1.43
C PHE A 10 -3.45 23.36 1.09
N HIS A 11 -4.80 23.37 1.06
CA HIS A 11 -5.57 24.56 0.72
C HIS A 11 -6.16 25.32 1.93
N GLU A 12 -6.58 24.61 2.96
CA GLU A 12 -7.25 25.20 4.15
C GLU A 12 -6.39 25.12 5.42
N TYR A 13 -5.19 24.54 5.34
CA TYR A 13 -4.27 24.32 6.48
C TYR A 13 -4.86 23.49 7.63
N THR A 14 -5.96 22.78 7.40
CA THR A 14 -6.60 21.93 8.41
C THR A 14 -6.13 20.48 8.30
N PHE A 15 -5.49 19.96 9.33
CA PHE A 15 -4.91 18.59 9.31
C PHE A 15 -5.87 17.49 9.79
N ILE A 16 -6.97 17.85 10.47
CA ILE A 16 -7.84 16.90 11.18
C ILE A 16 -8.32 15.75 10.27
N LEU A 17 -8.77 16.07 9.06
CA LEU A 17 -9.30 15.06 8.12
C LEU A 17 -8.19 14.16 7.55
N ALA A 18 -7.00 14.71 7.28
CA ALA A 18 -5.85 13.94 6.82
C ALA A 18 -5.36 12.99 7.92
N GLY A 19 -5.22 13.48 9.16
CA GLY A 19 -4.81 12.70 10.32
C GLY A 19 -5.77 11.53 10.62
N LEU A 20 -7.08 11.78 10.60
CA LEU A 20 -8.08 10.72 10.72
C LEU A 20 -7.98 9.69 9.58
N GLY A 21 -7.74 10.18 8.35
CA GLY A 21 -7.52 9.30 7.19
C GLY A 21 -6.36 8.34 7.38
N VAL A 22 -5.23 8.83 7.91
CA VAL A 22 -4.04 7.99 8.21
C VAL A 22 -4.37 6.94 9.28
N VAL A 23 -5.04 7.32 10.37
CA VAL A 23 -5.43 6.39 11.44
C VAL A 23 -6.30 5.26 10.89
N VAL A 24 -7.30 5.58 10.06
CA VAL A 24 -8.18 4.57 9.47
C VAL A 24 -7.42 3.63 8.52
N VAL A 25 -6.50 4.16 7.71
CA VAL A 25 -5.66 3.34 6.81
C VAL A 25 -4.82 2.35 7.62
N VAL A 26 -4.13 2.82 8.67
CA VAL A 26 -3.30 1.95 9.53
C VAL A 26 -4.15 0.87 10.21
N LEU A 27 -5.30 1.24 10.76
CA LEU A 27 -6.21 0.27 11.38
C LEU A 27 -6.72 -0.77 10.37
N THR A 28 -7.01 -0.35 9.13
CA THR A 28 -7.49 -1.25 8.08
C THR A 28 -6.38 -2.21 7.65
N MET A 29 -5.16 -1.71 7.45
CA MET A 29 -3.99 -2.53 7.11
C MET A 29 -3.71 -3.57 8.20
N TYR A 30 -3.73 -3.16 9.48
CA TYR A 30 -3.54 -4.07 10.60
C TYR A 30 -4.60 -5.17 10.64
N GLN A 31 -5.88 -4.81 10.54
CA GLN A 31 -6.99 -5.78 10.58
C GLN A 31 -6.94 -6.73 9.39
N TRP A 32 -6.64 -6.22 8.20
CA TRP A 32 -6.54 -7.04 6.99
C TRP A 32 -5.40 -8.06 7.12
N TRP A 33 -4.17 -7.63 7.45
CA TRP A 33 -3.06 -8.58 7.57
C TRP A 33 -3.26 -9.61 8.68
N ARG A 34 -3.87 -9.20 9.80
CA ARG A 34 -4.29 -10.15 10.84
C ARG A 34 -5.20 -11.23 10.28
N ASP A 35 -6.16 -10.86 9.43
CA ASP A 35 -7.13 -11.81 8.87
C ASP A 35 -6.48 -12.72 7.81
N VAL A 36 -5.55 -12.22 6.99
CA VAL A 36 -4.72 -13.06 6.09
C VAL A 36 -3.90 -14.10 6.88
N VAL A 37 -3.33 -13.71 8.02
CA VAL A 37 -2.61 -14.66 8.89
C VAL A 37 -3.56 -15.70 9.49
N ARG A 38 -4.80 -15.32 9.83
CA ARG A 38 -5.81 -16.26 10.34
C ARG A 38 -6.27 -17.25 9.28
N GLU A 39 -6.54 -16.78 8.07
CA GLU A 39 -6.92 -17.60 6.91
C GLU A 39 -5.84 -18.64 6.57
N SER A 40 -4.57 -18.24 6.64
CA SER A 40 -3.44 -19.15 6.42
C SER A 40 -3.21 -20.14 7.55
N THR A 41 -3.00 -19.63 8.78
CA THR A 41 -2.46 -20.44 9.89
C THR A 41 -3.55 -21.21 10.64
N HIS A 42 -4.74 -20.63 10.78
CA HIS A 42 -5.79 -21.20 11.63
C HIS A 42 -6.91 -21.87 10.83
N GLN A 43 -7.16 -21.45 9.58
CA GLN A 43 -8.22 -21.99 8.73
C GLN A 43 -7.71 -22.88 7.58
N GLY A 44 -6.42 -22.82 7.27
CA GLY A 44 -5.81 -23.66 6.22
C GLY A 44 -6.23 -23.30 4.80
N CYS A 45 -6.74 -22.07 4.56
CA CYS A 45 -7.26 -21.64 3.25
C CYS A 45 -6.15 -21.44 2.19
N HIS A 46 -4.88 -21.36 2.61
CA HIS A 46 -3.74 -21.16 1.74
C HIS A 46 -3.29 -22.48 1.07
N THR A 47 -4.09 -22.97 0.13
CA THR A 47 -3.71 -24.10 -0.74
C THR A 47 -2.45 -23.76 -1.56
N VAL A 48 -1.80 -24.78 -2.13
CA VAL A 48 -0.58 -24.61 -2.95
C VAL A 48 -0.75 -23.56 -4.05
N LYS A 49 -1.89 -23.60 -4.76
CA LYS A 49 -2.22 -22.63 -5.81
C LYS A 49 -2.35 -21.19 -5.28
N VAL A 50 -2.94 -21.01 -4.08
CA VAL A 50 -3.06 -19.69 -3.44
C VAL A 50 -1.69 -19.17 -3.02
N ALA A 51 -0.85 -20.02 -2.44
CA ALA A 51 0.51 -19.65 -2.04
C ALA A 51 1.39 -19.25 -3.24
N GLU A 52 1.28 -19.97 -4.36
CA GLU A 52 1.93 -19.58 -5.61
C GLU A 52 1.42 -18.24 -6.13
N GLY A 53 0.10 -17.99 -6.09
CA GLY A 53 -0.50 -16.71 -6.45
C GLY A 53 0.03 -15.55 -5.60
N LEU A 54 0.20 -15.74 -4.29
CA LEU A 54 0.78 -14.74 -3.39
C LEU A 54 2.25 -14.43 -3.73
N ARG A 55 3.04 -15.45 -4.10
CA ARG A 55 4.43 -15.26 -4.55
C ARG A 55 4.50 -14.43 -5.84
N TRP A 56 3.67 -14.75 -6.82
CA TRP A 56 3.56 -13.97 -8.05
C TRP A 56 3.09 -12.54 -7.79
N GLY A 57 2.12 -12.36 -6.89
CA GLY A 57 1.65 -11.04 -6.46
C GLY A 57 2.78 -10.19 -5.87
N MET A 58 3.61 -10.77 -4.99
CA MET A 58 4.76 -10.06 -4.41
C MET A 58 5.82 -9.73 -5.46
N LEU A 59 6.09 -10.64 -6.39
CA LEU A 59 7.03 -10.37 -7.49
C LEU A 59 6.56 -9.20 -8.36
N LEU A 60 5.29 -9.17 -8.75
CA LEU A 60 4.72 -8.09 -9.55
C LEU A 60 4.71 -6.76 -8.78
N PHE A 61 4.44 -6.78 -7.47
CA PHE A 61 4.54 -5.60 -6.61
C PHE A 61 5.97 -5.03 -6.59
N ILE A 62 6.99 -5.88 -6.41
CA ILE A 62 8.40 -5.45 -6.46
C ILE A 62 8.74 -4.85 -7.83
N VAL A 63 8.29 -5.48 -8.92
CA VAL A 63 8.50 -4.96 -10.28
C VAL A 63 7.90 -3.56 -10.42
N SER A 64 6.68 -3.31 -9.89
CA SER A 64 6.09 -1.97 -9.93
C SER A 64 6.89 -0.93 -9.16
N GLU A 65 7.48 -1.30 -8.01
CA GLU A 65 8.35 -0.39 -7.25
C GLU A 65 9.63 -0.04 -8.01
N ILE A 66 10.23 -1.01 -8.73
CA ILE A 66 11.39 -0.75 -9.60
C ILE A 66 11.04 0.32 -10.66
N PHE A 67 9.87 0.21 -11.30
CA PHE A 67 9.43 1.20 -12.28
C PHE A 67 9.12 2.57 -11.65
N PHE A 68 8.57 2.59 -10.45
CA PHE A 68 8.38 3.82 -9.69
C PHE A 68 9.72 4.55 -9.48
N PHE A 69 10.75 3.86 -9.00
CA PHE A 69 12.09 4.45 -8.84
C PHE A 69 12.75 4.82 -10.17
N LEU A 70 12.55 4.02 -11.22
CA LEU A 70 13.05 4.31 -12.57
C LEU A 70 12.58 5.67 -13.08
N SER A 71 11.35 6.10 -12.74
CA SER A 71 10.84 7.43 -13.11
C SER A 71 11.65 8.58 -12.52
N PHE A 72 12.14 8.45 -11.28
CA PHE A 72 13.00 9.45 -10.64
C PHE A 72 14.40 9.46 -11.25
N PHE A 73 14.98 8.29 -11.54
CA PHE A 73 16.27 8.21 -12.23
C PHE A 73 16.18 8.81 -13.63
N TRP A 74 15.11 8.55 -14.36
CA TRP A 74 14.88 9.18 -15.66
C TRP A 74 14.83 10.70 -15.55
N ALA A 75 14.06 11.24 -14.60
CA ALA A 75 13.98 12.68 -14.37
C ALA A 75 15.35 13.29 -14.04
N PHE A 76 16.16 12.60 -13.22
CA PHE A 76 17.53 13.02 -12.89
C PHE A 76 18.43 13.05 -14.14
N PHE A 77 18.51 11.95 -14.90
CA PHE A 77 19.37 11.85 -16.08
C PHE A 77 18.93 12.74 -17.25
N HIS A 78 17.63 13.02 -17.37
CA HIS A 78 17.14 13.95 -18.39
C HIS A 78 17.54 15.40 -18.10
N SER A 79 17.71 15.75 -16.83
CA SER A 79 18.08 17.10 -16.39
C SER A 79 19.59 17.34 -16.25
N SER A 80 20.40 16.29 -16.35
CA SER A 80 21.87 16.31 -16.26
C SER A 80 22.54 16.22 -17.63
#